data_AF-A0A1X7V0A2-F1
#
_entry.id   AF-A0A1X7V0A2-F1
#
_cell.length_a   1.000
_cell.length_b   1.000
_cell.length_c   1.000
_cell.angle_alpha   90.00
_cell.angle_beta   90.00
_cell.angle_gamma   90.00
#
_symmetry.space_group_name_H-M   'P 1'
#
loop_
_entity.id
_entity.type
_entity.pdbx_description
1 polymer ?
#
loop_
_entity_poly.entity_id
_entity_poly.type
_entity_poly.pdbx_seq_one_letter_code
_entity_poly.pdbx_strand_id
1 'polypeptide(L)'
;MALKTGIYNLLKTTRGNVGQTVAEILGQIDVLDEEFEGNLSTMLAPIWGTNQYWFRVKGEVKAMIAEYGSPTLFLTFSCAENDSADMAQYLRKVNNAP
;
A
#
# COMPACT_ATOMS: atom_id res chain seq x y z
N MET A 1 -10.57 -13.10 4.05
CA MET A 1 -10.52 -13.28 5.51
C MET A 1 -10.25 -11.96 6.25
N ALA A 2 -9.31 -11.12 5.80
CA ALA A 2 -8.96 -9.85 6.46
C ALA A 2 -10.09 -8.81 6.59
N LEU A 3 -10.92 -8.60 5.55
CA LEU A 3 -12.00 -7.60 5.57
C LEU A 3 -13.06 -7.88 6.66
N LYS A 4 -13.49 -9.13 6.80
CA LYS A 4 -14.46 -9.55 7.83
C LYS A 4 -13.90 -9.33 9.24
N THR A 5 -12.61 -9.62 9.43
CA THR A 5 -11.90 -9.38 10.69
C THR A 5 -11.72 -7.88 10.96
N GLY A 6 -11.44 -7.07 9.94
CA GLY A 6 -11.34 -5.61 10.06
C GLY A 6 -12.65 -4.95 10.47
N ILE A 7 -13.77 -5.33 9.83
CA ILE A 7 -15.11 -4.84 10.18
C ILE A 7 -15.50 -5.30 11.60
N TYR A 8 -15.23 -6.57 11.94
CA TYR A 8 -15.47 -7.07 13.29
C TYR A 8 -14.65 -6.32 14.34
N ASN A 9 -13.38 -6.04 14.04
CA ASN A 9 -12.52 -5.27 14.92
C ASN A 9 -12.97 -3.82 15.03
N LEU A 10 -13.50 -3.18 13.97
CA LEU A 10 -14.10 -1.84 14.03
C LEU A 10 -15.21 -1.79 15.07
N LEU A 11 -16.21 -2.65 14.91
CA LEU A 11 -17.34 -2.77 15.83
C LEU A 11 -16.91 -3.16 17.26
N LYS A 12 -15.71 -3.72 17.41
CA LYS A 12 -15.14 -4.18 18.67
C LYS A 12 -14.17 -3.18 19.31
N THR A 13 -13.43 -2.35 18.58
CA THR A 13 -12.54 -1.34 19.15
C THR A 13 -13.28 -0.02 19.37
N THR A 14 -14.36 0.23 18.61
CA THR A 14 -15.41 1.15 19.06
C THR A 14 -16.16 0.62 20.30
N ARG A 15 -15.68 -0.41 21.03
CA ARG A 15 -16.27 -0.91 22.29
C ARG A 15 -16.33 0.09 23.43
N GLY A 16 -15.69 1.26 23.34
CA GLY A 16 -16.03 2.39 24.21
C GLY A 16 -17.46 2.93 23.95
N ASN A 17 -17.97 2.71 22.74
CA ASN A 17 -19.22 3.18 22.16
C ASN A 17 -20.07 2.01 21.62
N VAL A 18 -20.36 1.00 22.46
CA VAL A 18 -21.42 0.03 22.15
C VAL A 18 -22.76 0.79 22.10
N GLY A 19 -23.20 1.18 20.90
CA GLY A 19 -24.47 1.90 20.70
C GLY A 19 -24.48 2.96 19.60
N GLN A 20 -23.37 3.24 18.92
CA GLN A 20 -23.37 4.29 17.90
C GLN A 20 -24.29 3.98 16.72
N THR A 21 -25.19 4.91 16.47
CA THR A 21 -26.08 4.96 15.32
C THR A 21 -25.33 5.42 14.07
N VAL A 22 -25.88 5.12 12.89
CA VAL A 22 -25.33 5.59 11.61
C VAL A 22 -25.18 7.12 11.58
N ALA A 23 -26.08 7.85 12.26
CA ALA A 23 -26.03 9.30 12.34
C ALA A 23 -24.82 9.82 13.12
N GLU A 24 -24.43 9.15 14.20
CA GLU A 24 -23.25 9.55 14.99
C GLU A 24 -21.95 9.28 14.24
N ILE A 25 -21.88 8.17 13.50
CA ILE A 25 -20.74 7.88 12.61
C ILE A 25 -20.63 8.92 11.51
N LEU A 26 -21.75 9.31 10.89
CA LEU A 26 -21.77 10.39 9.90
C LEU A 26 -21.29 11.71 10.51
N GLY A 27 -21.73 12.03 11.74
CA GLY A 27 -21.25 13.22 12.46
C GLY A 27 -19.74 13.20 12.73
N GLN A 28 -19.16 12.04 13.07
CA GLN A 28 -17.71 11.91 13.27
C GLN A 28 -16.92 12.08 11.97
N ILE A 29 -17.48 11.62 10.85
CA ILE A 29 -16.89 11.83 9.51
C ILE A 29 -16.94 13.32 9.14
N ASP A 30 -18.07 13.99 9.38
CA ASP A 30 -18.24 15.42 9.08
C ASP A 30 -17.30 16.31 9.91
N VAL A 31 -17.00 15.90 11.16
CA VAL A 31 -16.11 16.62 12.07
C VAL A 31 -14.63 16.26 11.85
N LEU A 32 -14.31 15.33 10.93
CA LEU A 32 -12.96 14.83 10.68
C LEU A 32 -12.26 14.38 11.97
N ASP A 33 -12.97 13.58 12.78
CA ASP A 33 -12.44 13.08 14.04
C ASP A 33 -11.15 12.26 13.82
N GLU A 34 -10.01 12.78 14.29
CA GLU A 34 -8.68 12.18 14.05
C GLU A 34 -8.56 10.78 14.67
N GLU A 35 -9.20 10.54 15.81
CA GLU A 35 -9.19 9.23 16.46
C GLU A 35 -9.96 8.20 15.61
N PHE A 36 -11.13 8.57 15.11
CA PHE A 36 -11.92 7.74 14.20
C PHE A 36 -11.18 7.47 12.89
N GLU A 37 -10.56 8.48 12.27
CA GLU A 37 -9.76 8.31 11.06
C GLU A 37 -8.53 7.43 11.29
N GLY A 38 -7.83 7.60 12.41
CA GLY A 38 -6.68 6.77 12.80
C GLY A 38 -7.06 5.30 12.99
N ASN A 39 -8.22 5.05 13.60
CA ASN A 39 -8.77 3.71 13.76
C ASN A 39 -9.13 3.06 12.41
N LEU A 40 -9.81 3.81 11.53
CA LEU A 40 -10.10 3.35 10.17
C LEU A 40 -8.81 3.06 9.40
N SER A 41 -7.81 3.94 9.49
CA SER A 41 -6.55 3.78 8.79
C SER A 41 -5.81 2.53 9.23
N THR A 42 -5.77 2.26 10.53
CA THR A 42 -5.17 1.05 11.10
C THR A 42 -5.86 -0.22 10.61
N MET A 43 -7.19 -0.20 10.46
CA MET A 43 -7.95 -1.37 10.00
C MET A 43 -7.88 -1.62 8.51
N LEU A 44 -7.78 -0.55 7.72
CA LEU A 44 -7.63 -0.64 6.26
C LEU A 44 -6.20 -1.00 5.87
N ALA A 45 -5.20 -0.65 6.68
CA ALA A 45 -3.78 -0.95 6.42
C ALA A 45 -3.46 -2.43 6.05
N PRO A 46 -4.10 -3.48 6.60
CA PRO A 46 -3.89 -4.86 6.15
C PRO A 46 -4.72 -5.27 4.91
N ILE A 47 -5.66 -4.44 4.44
CA ILE A 47 -6.57 -4.77 3.33
C ILE A 47 -5.94 -4.35 2.00
N TRP A 48 -5.64 -5.33 1.16
CA TRP A 48 -5.07 -5.11 -0.16
C TRP A 48 -5.96 -4.22 -1.03
N GLY A 49 -5.33 -3.32 -1.78
CA GLY A 49 -6.00 -2.38 -2.68
C GLY A 49 -6.53 -1.12 -2.01
N THR A 50 -6.42 -0.98 -0.69
CA THR A 50 -6.74 0.28 0.00
C THR A 50 -5.55 1.25 -0.06
N ASN A 51 -5.82 2.56 -0.01
CA ASN A 51 -4.76 3.57 0.01
C ASN A 51 -3.86 3.42 1.25
N GLN A 52 -4.42 2.99 2.37
CA GLN A 52 -3.78 2.84 3.67
C GLN A 52 -2.79 1.68 3.66
N TYR A 53 -3.16 0.57 3.00
CA TYR A 53 -2.22 -0.52 2.71
C TYR A 53 -1.03 -0.01 1.88
N TRP A 54 -1.31 0.70 0.77
CA TRP A 54 -0.25 1.21 -0.10
C TRP A 54 0.61 2.29 0.56
N PHE A 55 0.03 3.12 1.43
CA PHE A 55 0.75 4.12 2.21
C PHE A 55 1.79 3.44 3.11
N ARG A 56 1.40 2.38 3.82
CA ARG A 56 2.31 1.61 4.67
C ARG A 56 3.45 0.98 3.86
N VAL A 57 3.11 0.24 2.80
CA VAL A 57 4.11 -0.45 1.94
C VAL A 57 5.06 0.56 1.29
N LYS A 58 4.56 1.71 0.83
CA LYS A 58 5.40 2.77 0.27
C LYS A 58 6.33 3.38 1.34
N GLY A 59 5.87 3.52 2.57
CA GLY A 59 6.68 3.96 3.71
C GLY A 59 7.81 2.97 4.01
N GLU A 60 7.50 1.68 4.07
CA GLU A 60 8.47 0.60 4.27
C GLU A 60 9.54 0.62 3.16
N VAL A 61 9.13 0.68 1.89
CA VAL A 61 10.08 0.76 0.76
C VAL A 61 10.96 2.01 0.86
N LYS A 62 10.41 3.17 1.22
CA LYS A 62 11.21 4.40 1.42
C LYS A 62 12.23 4.24 2.55
N ALA A 63 11.84 3.60 3.65
CA ALA A 63 12.75 3.33 4.76
C ALA A 63 13.87 2.37 4.32
N MET A 64 13.54 1.31 3.59
CA MET A 64 14.53 0.40 3.01
C MET A 64 15.50 1.11 2.08
N ILE A 65 15.02 2.04 1.24
CA ILE A 65 15.88 2.84 0.36
C ILE A 65 16.82 3.75 1.15
N ALA A 66 16.33 4.34 2.25
CA ALA A 66 17.15 5.20 3.09
C ALA A 66 18.23 4.43 3.87
N GLU A 67 17.91 3.22 4.34
CA GLU A 67 18.82 2.40 5.15
C GLU A 67 19.81 1.58 4.30
N TYR A 68 19.31 0.91 3.26
CA TYR A 68 20.10 -0.03 2.45
C TYR A 68 20.61 0.58 1.15
N GLY A 69 20.10 1.75 0.75
CA GLY A 69 20.42 2.41 -0.51
C GLY A 69 19.46 2.04 -1.65
N SER A 70 19.80 2.48 -2.86
CA SER A 70 18.96 2.29 -4.05
C SER A 70 18.69 0.80 -4.32
N PRO A 71 17.46 0.39 -4.62
CA PRO A 71 17.15 -1.01 -4.87
C PRO A 71 17.84 -1.44 -6.18
N THR A 72 18.49 -2.59 -6.14
CA THR A 72 19.09 -3.21 -7.34
C THR A 72 18.10 -4.20 -7.92
N LEU A 73 17.69 -3.98 -9.18
CA LEU A 73 16.82 -4.91 -9.91
C LEU A 73 17.68 -5.82 -10.79
N PHE A 74 17.47 -7.13 -10.68
CA PHE A 74 18.05 -8.12 -11.58
C PHE A 74 16.95 -8.66 -12.48
N LEU A 75 17.15 -8.52 -13.80
CA LEU A 75 16.24 -9.05 -14.81
C LEU A 75 16.95 -10.19 -15.53
N THR A 76 16.30 -11.36 -15.57
CA THR A 76 16.76 -12.51 -16.37
C THR A 76 15.88 -12.63 -17.59
N PHE A 77 16.49 -12.59 -18.76
CA PHE A 77 15.82 -12.78 -20.03
C PHE A 77 15.99 -14.22 -20.51
N SER A 78 15.01 -14.74 -21.23
CA SER A 78 15.21 -15.97 -22.00
C SER A 78 16.20 -15.74 -23.14
N CYS A 79 16.80 -16.81 -23.68
CA CYS A 79 17.73 -16.68 -24.82
C CYS A 79 17.07 -15.99 -26.02
N ALA A 80 15.79 -16.29 -26.30
CA ALA A 80 15.05 -15.68 -27.39
C ALA A 80 14.84 -14.17 -27.21
N GLU A 81 14.63 -13.71 -25.97
CA GLU A 81 14.51 -12.28 -25.66
C GLU A 81 15.86 -11.57 -25.69
N ASN A 82 16.94 -12.24 -25.27
CA ASN A 82 18.28 -11.67 -25.30
C ASN A 82 18.79 -11.47 -26.74
N ASP A 83 18.46 -12.39 -27.63
CA ASP A 83 18.86 -12.33 -29.04
C ASP A 83 17.89 -11.47 -29.88
N SER A 84 16.81 -10.97 -29.28
CA SER A 84 15.86 -10.08 -29.94
C SER A 84 16.50 -8.76 -30.30
N ALA A 85 16.38 -8.37 -31.57
CA ALA A 85 16.87 -7.09 -32.07
C ALA A 85 16.25 -5.89 -31.34
N ASP A 86 14.96 -5.99 -30.97
CA ASP A 86 14.24 -4.94 -30.25
C ASP A 86 14.80 -4.76 -28.83
N MET A 87 15.10 -5.87 -28.15
CA MET A 87 15.68 -5.85 -26.81
C MET A 87 17.11 -5.29 -26.84
N ALA A 88 17.91 -5.72 -27.82
CA ALA A 88 19.27 -5.22 -28.01
C ALA A 88 19.30 -3.70 -28.27
N GLN A 89 18.41 -3.20 -29.14
CA GLN A 89 18.27 -1.77 -29.39
C GLN A 89 17.82 -1.00 -28.14
N TYR A 90 16.85 -1.55 -27.41
CA TYR A 90 16.35 -0.92 -26.19
C TYR A 90 17.45 -0.82 -25.11
N LEU A 91 18.22 -1.89 -24.89
CA LEU A 91 19.32 -1.89 -23.93
C LEU A 91 20.41 -0.89 -24.30
N ARG A 92 20.76 -0.78 -25.60
CA ARG A 92 21.73 0.24 -26.06
C ARG A 92 21.24 1.65 -25.78
N LYS A 93 19.97 1.93 -26.08
CA LYS A 93 19.32 3.22 -25.80
C LYS A 93 19.33 3.56 -24.32
N VAL A 94 18.97 2.61 -23.45
CA VAL A 94 18.92 2.84 -21.99
C VAL A 94 20.32 3.05 -21.41
N ASN A 95 21.32 2.34 -21.93
CA ASN A 95 22.70 2.40 -21.42
C ASN A 95 23.57 3.47 -22.09
N ASN A 96 23.02 4.29 -23.00
CA ASN A 96 23.78 5.25 -23.82
C ASN A 96 24.97 4.61 -24.57
N ALA A 97 24.84 3.34 -24.97
CA ALA A 97 25.85 2.66 -25.76
C ALA A 97 25.61 2.92 -27.27
N PRO A 98 26.67 3.10 -28.08
CA PRO A 98 26.54 3.27 -29.53
C PRO A 98 25.93 2.05 -30.24
#